data_AF-A0A7L4R770-F1
#
_entry.id   AF-A0A7L4R770-F1
#
_cell.length_a   1.000
_cell.length_b   1.000
_cell.length_c   1.000
_cell.angle_alpha   90.00
_cell.angle_beta   90.00
_cell.angle_gamma   90.00
#
_symmetry.space_group_name_H-M   'P 1'
#
loop_
_entity.id
_entity.type
_entity.pdbx_description
1 polymer ?
#
loop_
_entity_poly.entity_id
_entity_poly.type
_entity_poly.pdbx_seq_one_letter_code
_entity_poly.pdbx_strand_id
1 'polypeptide(L)' 'MIPLAHAALKEGGYCVGYLPNVEQAKEFFLEAQKSFREVFMLENIVREYEVRDFGVRPKHIGLMHTAYLVFARK' A
#
# COMPACT_ATOMS: atom_id res chain seq x y z
N MET A 1 -5.50 14.22 -8.34
CA MET A 1 -4.13 13.81 -8.75
C MET A 1 -4.13 12.57 -9.65
N ILE A 2 -5.00 11.59 -9.46
CA ILE A 2 -5.08 10.37 -10.29
C ILE A 2 -5.18 10.64 -11.81
N PRO A 3 -6.01 11.57 -12.31
CA PRO A 3 -6.06 11.83 -13.75
C PRO A 3 -4.74 12.36 -14.32
N LEU A 4 -4.03 13.19 -13.55
CA LEU A 4 -2.71 13.69 -13.92
C LEU A 4 -1.66 12.57 -13.94
N ALA A 5 -1.70 11.66 -12.95
CA ALA A 5 -0.84 10.48 -12.92
C ALA A 5 -1.10 9.55 -14.10
N HIS A 6 -2.37 9.31 -14.46
CA HIS A 6 -2.74 8.53 -15.64
C HIS A 6 -2.19 9.21 -16.90
N ALA A 7 -2.39 10.51 -17.08
CA ALA A 7 -1.89 11.23 -18.25
C ALA A 7 -0.36 11.15 -18.41
N ALA A 8 0.38 11.20 -17.29
CA ALA A 8 1.85 11.19 -17.29
C ALA A 8 2.49 9.83 -17.57
N LEU A 9 1.78 8.72 -17.37
CA LEU A 9 2.31 7.36 -17.55
C LEU A 9 2.25 6.90 -19.02
N LYS A 10 3.20 6.05 -19.42
CA LYS A 10 3.10 5.27 -20.66
C LYS A 10 2.14 4.09 -20.48
N GLU A 11 1.61 3.57 -21.59
CA GLU A 11 0.80 2.35 -21.57
C GLU A 11 1.57 1.20 -20.89
N GLY A 12 0.90 0.47 -20.00
CA GLY A 12 1.47 -0.59 -19.19
C GLY A 12 2.22 -0.12 -17.94
N GLY A 13 2.36 1.19 -17.70
CA GLY A 13 3.00 1.76 -16.52
C GLY A 13 2.16 1.64 -15.25
N TYR A 14 2.80 1.66 -14.08
CA TYR A 14 2.13 1.56 -12.78
C TYR A 14 2.06 2.91 -12.07
N CYS A 15 0.89 3.20 -11.49
CA CYS A 15 0.70 4.20 -10.44
C CYS A 15 0.56 3.45 -9.11
N VAL A 16 1.40 3.79 -8.13
CA VAL A 16 1.38 3.16 -6.80
C VAL A 16 1.21 4.23 -5.73
N GLY A 17 0.16 4.12 -4.94
CA GLY A 17 -0.09 4.97 -3.78
C GLY A 17 0.44 4.32 -2.50
N TYR A 18 1.27 5.04 -1.74
CA TYR A 18 1.69 4.69 -0.39
C TYR A 18 0.90 5.56 0.60
N LEU A 19 -0.08 4.99 1.28
CA LEU A 19 -1.06 5.76 2.07
C LEU A 19 -1.09 5.25 3.52
N PRO A 20 -0.66 6.03 4.52
CA PRO A 20 -0.70 5.62 5.93
C PRO A 20 -2.11 5.49 6.52
N ASN A 21 -3.11 6.10 5.88
CA ASN A 21 -4.51 6.07 6.32
C ASN A 21 -5.37 5.23 5.36
N VAL A 22 -6.20 4.35 5.94
CA VAL A 22 -7.02 3.40 5.15
C VAL A 22 -8.13 4.07 4.35
N GLU A 23 -8.76 5.11 4.87
CA GLU A 23 -9.83 5.82 4.14
C GLU A 23 -9.24 6.63 2.98
N GLN A 24 -8.06 7.23 3.15
CA GLN A 24 -7.33 7.86 2.04
C GLN A 24 -6.94 6.82 0.98
N ALA A 25 -6.56 5.60 1.39
CA ALA A 25 -6.24 4.53 0.46
C ALA A 25 -7.46 4.06 -0.34
N LYS A 26 -8.61 3.95 0.32
CA LYS A 26 -9.90 3.68 -0.33
C LYS A 26 -10.30 4.77 -1.32
N GLU A 27 -10.17 6.04 -0.95
CA GLU A 27 -10.43 7.16 -1.87
C GLU A 27 -9.53 7.10 -3.11
N PHE A 28 -8.24 6.85 -2.91
CA PHE A 28 -7.28 6.64 -4.01
C PHE A 28 -7.70 5.47 -4.90
N PHE A 29 -8.06 4.33 -4.30
CA PHE A 29 -8.46 3.12 -5.01
C PHE A 29 -9.69 3.35 -5.90
N LEU A 30 -10.75 3.93 -5.33
CA LEU A 30 -12.00 4.19 -6.06
C LEU A 30 -11.79 5.17 -7.20
N GLU A 31 -10.91 6.17 -7.02
CA GLU A 31 -10.56 7.10 -8.09
C GLU A 31 -9.71 6.44 -9.17
N ALA A 32 -8.73 5.60 -8.81
CA ALA A 32 -7.90 4.86 -9.76
C ALA A 32 -8.71 3.91 -10.64
N GLN A 33 -9.73 3.24 -10.09
CA GLN A 33 -10.60 2.32 -10.83
C GLN A 33 -11.33 2.97 -12.02
N LYS A 34 -11.47 4.30 -12.05
CA LYS A 34 -12.15 5.00 -13.14
C LYS A 34 -11.34 5.03 -14.45
N SER A 35 -10.02 4.88 -14.38
CA SER A 35 -9.14 5.06 -15.55
C SER A 35 -8.01 4.04 -15.66
N PHE A 36 -7.65 3.38 -14.57
CA PHE A 36 -6.61 2.34 -14.56
C PHE A 36 -7.24 0.94 -14.58
N ARG A 37 -6.44 -0.04 -14.98
CA ARG A 37 -6.73 -1.48 -14.97
C ARG A 37 -5.98 -2.17 -13.84
N GLU A 38 -6.38 -3.40 -13.53
CA GLU A 38 -5.70 -4.25 -12.53
C GLU A 38 -5.49 -3.53 -11.18
N VAL A 39 -6.51 -2.79 -10.72
CA VAL A 39 -6.41 -2.02 -9.47
C VAL A 39 -6.61 -2.94 -8.27
N PHE A 40 -5.63 -2.99 -7.36
CA PHE A 40 -5.69 -3.78 -6.13
C PHE A 40 -5.02 -3.05 -4.97
N MET A 41 -5.38 -3.43 -3.74
CA MET A 41 -4.83 -2.86 -2.51
C MET A 41 -4.21 -3.97 -1.65
N LEU A 42 -3.07 -3.69 -1.06
CA LEU A 42 -2.37 -4.56 -0.11
C LEU A 42 -2.06 -3.77 1.16
N GLU A 43 -2.01 -4.46 2.29
CA GLU A 43 -1.39 -3.95 3.51
C GLU A 43 -0.16 -4.79 3.84
N ASN A 44 0.87 -4.14 4.41
CA ASN A 44 2.03 -4.85 4.93
C ASN A 44 1.94 -4.93 6.45
N ILE A 45 1.96 -6.15 6.99
CA ILE A 45 2.01 -6.40 8.43
C ILE A 45 3.47 -6.63 8.82
N VAL A 46 4.05 -5.64 9.49
CA VAL A 46 5.44 -5.74 9.99
C VAL A 46 5.40 -6.15 11.45
N ARG A 47 6.09 -7.24 11.80
CA ARG A 47 6.27 -7.67 13.18
C ARG A 47 7.75 -7.73 13.54
N GLU A 48 8.11 -6.95 14.54
CA GLU A 48 9.41 -7.05 15.17
C GLU A 48 9.47 -8.27 16.08
N TYR A 49 10.60 -8.97 16.02
CA TYR A 49 10.90 -10.08 16.92
C TYR A 49 11.93 -9.66 17.95
N GLU A 50 11.71 -10.11 19.18
CA GLU A 50 12.68 -10.08 20.26
C GLU A 50 13.46 -11.40 20.24
N VAL A 51 14.74 -11.31 19.89
CA VAL A 51 15.67 -12.43 19.79
C VAL A 51 16.64 -12.35 20.97
N ARG A 52 16.78 -13.46 21.71
CA ARG A 52 17.62 -13.58 22.91
C ARG A 52 18.33 -14.94 22.90
N ASP A 53 19.37 -15.12 23.72
CA ASP A 53 20.11 -16.38 23.83
C ASP A 53 19.22 -17.57 24.24
N PHE A 54 18.17 -17.31 25.03
CA PHE A 54 17.11 -18.26 25.36
C PHE A 54 15.74 -17.66 25.04
N GLY A 55 15.10 -18.20 24.00
CA GLY A 55 13.75 -17.83 23.57
C GLY A 55 13.71 -16.77 22.48
N VAL A 56 12.78 -16.96 21.54
CA VAL A 56 12.51 -16.04 20.42
C VAL A 56 11.00 -15.83 20.34
N ARG A 57 10.57 -14.58 20.29
CA ARG A 57 9.14 -14.23 20.22
C ARG A 57 8.91 -12.91 19.51
N PRO A 58 7.71 -12.64 18.99
CA PRO A 58 7.32 -11.30 18.59
C PRO A 58 7.37 -10.32 19.77
N LYS A 59 7.70 -9.05 19.49
CA LYS A 59 7.51 -7.96 20.46
C LYS A 59 6.02 -7.85 20.83
N HIS A 60 5.75 -7.59 22.10
CA HIS A 60 4.37 -7.53 22.63
C HIS A 60 3.64 -6.26 22.17
N ILE A 61 4.38 -5.16 21.98
CA ILE A 61 3.90 -3.88 21.48
C ILE A 61 4.79 -3.49 20.29
N GLY A 62 4.17 -3.10 19.18
CA GLY A 62 4.85 -2.64 17.99
C GLY A 62 3.87 -2.04 16.98
N LEU A 63 4.39 -1.24 16.05
CA LEU A 63 3.65 -0.82 14.87
C LEU A 63 3.41 -2.04 13.97
N MET A 64 2.18 -2.55 13.98
CA MET A 64 1.78 -3.73 13.19
C MET A 64 1.61 -3.43 11.71
N HIS A 65 1.61 -2.16 11.31
CA HIS A 65 1.37 -1.69 9.94
C HIS A 65 2.15 -0.40 9.68
N THR A 66 2.53 -0.19 8.42
CA THR A 66 3.25 1.03 7.99
C THR A 66 2.45 1.86 6.99
N ALA A 67 1.83 1.22 5.99
CA ALA A 67 0.94 1.88 5.02
C ALA A 67 0.11 0.87 4.24
N TYR A 68 -0.97 1.37 3.64
CA TYR A 68 -1.74 0.71 2.61
C TYR A 68 -1.15 1.05 1.25
N LEU A 69 -0.93 0.03 0.43
CA LEU A 69 -0.41 0.16 -0.92
C LEU A 69 -1.54 -0.07 -1.91
N VAL A 70 -1.80 0.91 -2.78
CA VAL A 70 -2.74 0.74 -3.89
C VAL A 70 -1.97 0.74 -5.19
N PHE A 71 -2.12 -0.34 -5.96
CA PHE A 71 -1.51 -0.50 -7.26
C PHE A 71 -2.56 -0.30 -8.35
N ALA A 72 -2.18 0.38 -9.42
CA ALA A 72 -3.04 0.63 -10.57
C ALA A 72 -2.19 0.64 -11.86
N ARG A 73 -2.62 -0.07 -12.91
CA ARG A 73 -1.87 -0.19 -14.17
C ARG A 73 -2.56 0.60 -15.28
N LYS A 74 -1.82 1.46 -15.98
CA LYS A 74 -2.34 2.22 -17.12
C LYS A 74 -2.51 1.28 -18.32
#